data_AF-A0A2K1R7E3-F1
#
_entry.id   AF-A0A2K1R7E3-F1
#
_cell.length_a   1.000
_cell.length_b   1.000
_cell.length_c   1.000
_cell.angle_alpha   90.00
_cell.angle_beta   90.00
_cell.angle_gamma   90.00
#
_symmetry.space_group_name_H-M   'P 1'
#
loop_
_entity.id
_entity.type
_entity.pdbx_description
1 polymer ?
#
loop_
_entity_poly.entity_id
_entity_poly.type
_entity_poly.pdbx_seq_one_letter_code
_entity_poly.pdbx_strand_id
1 'polypeptide(L)'
;MDLRSIGLKSLPDPNLLNKTSYLQGPKILQISAVRDISVSSIEGFPNSSKRRLLKLGLTDGHNEITAIEYSHIPSIPNDVAPGSKVRLDNKAPLHNCIVCLNPKVITVIGGIVQSLHEEWQMNQKYSGFSRSSLRLSQETDNGGPPPFEKLQIGAPSRRSSRQAIRSGLSSR
;
A
#
# COMPACT_ATOMS: atom_id res chain seq x y z
N MET A 1 14.20 -11.40 10.46
CA MET A 1 13.39 -12.55 9.96
C MET A 1 11.96 -12.11 9.74
N ASP A 2 11.38 -12.43 8.59
CA ASP A 2 10.02 -12.07 8.20
C ASP A 2 9.01 -13.14 8.68
N LEU A 3 7.94 -12.75 9.37
CA LEU A 3 6.90 -13.72 9.78
C LEU A 3 6.18 -14.35 8.61
N ARG A 4 6.18 -13.76 7.41
CA ARG A 4 5.58 -14.39 6.22
C ARG A 4 6.29 -15.68 5.81
N SER A 5 7.55 -15.88 6.19
CA SER A 5 8.30 -17.10 5.86
C SER A 5 8.33 -18.14 6.98
N ILE A 6 8.10 -17.74 8.24
CA ILE A 6 8.26 -18.63 9.42
C ILE A 6 7.06 -18.61 10.38
N GLY A 7 6.13 -17.68 10.20
CA GLY A 7 5.02 -17.43 11.11
C GLY A 7 3.97 -18.53 11.05
N LEU A 8 3.23 -18.66 12.14
CA LEU A 8 2.05 -19.52 12.23
C LEU A 8 0.81 -18.65 12.34
N LYS A 9 -0.30 -19.13 11.78
CA LYS A 9 -1.60 -18.46 11.87
C LYS A 9 -2.02 -18.33 13.33
N SER A 10 -2.16 -17.11 13.80
CA SER A 10 -2.53 -16.76 15.18
C SER A 10 -3.61 -15.68 15.27
N LEU A 11 -3.77 -14.86 14.23
CA LEU A 11 -4.83 -13.87 14.12
C LEU A 11 -6.13 -14.55 13.66
N PRO A 12 -7.29 -14.15 14.22
CA PRO A 12 -8.59 -14.63 13.78
C PRO A 12 -8.83 -14.26 12.31
N ASP A 13 -9.71 -15.02 11.67
CA ASP A 13 -10.14 -14.75 10.29
C ASP A 13 -10.80 -13.35 10.20
N PRO A 14 -10.54 -12.57 9.14
CA PRO A 14 -11.23 -11.30 8.88
C PRO A 14 -12.75 -11.37 9.02
N ASN A 15 -13.36 -12.49 8.66
CA ASN A 15 -14.82 -12.70 8.74
C ASN A 15 -15.32 -12.93 10.17
N LEU A 16 -14.43 -13.24 11.12
CA LEU A 16 -14.75 -13.44 12.54
C LEU A 16 -14.43 -12.20 13.37
N LEU A 17 -13.53 -11.34 12.90
CA LEU A 17 -13.13 -10.11 13.58
C LEU A 17 -14.31 -9.17 13.86
N ASN A 18 -15.28 -9.09 12.94
CA ASN A 18 -16.49 -8.28 13.10
C ASN A 18 -17.42 -8.78 14.23
N LYS A 19 -17.27 -10.02 14.71
CA LYS A 19 -18.06 -10.61 15.79
C LYS A 19 -17.36 -10.51 17.15
N THR A 20 -16.14 -9.97 17.21
CA THR A 20 -15.34 -9.89 18.42
C THR A 20 -15.13 -8.44 18.85
N SER A 21 -15.09 -8.17 20.15
CA SER A 21 -14.80 -6.84 20.71
C SER A 21 -13.37 -6.69 21.22
N TYR A 22 -12.58 -7.76 21.16
CA TYR A 22 -11.17 -7.76 21.56
C TYR A 22 -10.38 -8.86 20.88
N LEU A 23 -9.07 -8.65 20.76
CA LEU A 23 -8.09 -9.64 20.34
C LEU A 23 -7.37 -10.19 21.57
N GLN A 24 -7.41 -11.52 21.75
CA GLN A 24 -6.82 -12.20 22.90
C GLN A 24 -5.32 -12.46 22.68
N GLY A 25 -4.48 -11.86 23.52
CA GLY A 25 -3.05 -12.14 23.63
C GLY A 25 -2.70 -13.33 24.54
N PRO A 26 -1.41 -13.70 24.65
CA PRO A 26 -0.27 -13.04 23.99
C PRO A 26 -0.16 -13.44 22.52
N LYS A 27 0.17 -12.48 21.64
CA LYS A 27 0.49 -12.74 20.22
C LYS A 27 1.72 -11.97 19.80
N ILE A 28 2.64 -12.64 19.12
CA ILE A 28 3.79 -11.99 18.47
C ILE A 28 3.39 -11.67 17.04
N LEU A 29 3.46 -10.39 16.69
CA LEU A 29 3.10 -9.88 15.37
C LEU A 29 4.28 -9.08 14.80
N GLN A 30 4.29 -8.97 13.49
CA GLN A 30 5.20 -8.12 12.74
C GLN A 30 4.44 -6.89 12.24
N ILE A 31 5.06 -5.73 12.38
CA ILE A 31 4.57 -4.51 11.75
C ILE A 31 4.78 -4.64 10.23
N SER A 32 3.70 -4.64 9.44
CA SER A 32 3.73 -4.68 7.98
C SER A 32 3.75 -3.28 7.36
N ALA A 33 3.14 -2.31 8.03
CA ALA A 33 3.04 -0.93 7.57
C ALA A 33 2.97 0.05 8.75
N VAL A 34 3.50 1.25 8.55
CA VAL A 34 3.49 2.34 9.53
C VAL A 34 3.10 3.62 8.83
N ARG A 35 2.13 4.35 9.39
CA ARG A 35 1.76 5.69 8.93
C ARG A 35 1.33 6.56 10.10
N ASP A 36 1.91 7.74 10.23
CA ASP A 36 1.31 8.78 11.07
C ASP A 36 0.14 9.41 10.29
N ILE A 37 -1.07 9.14 10.75
CA ILE A 37 -2.31 9.67 10.14
C ILE A 37 -2.71 11.03 10.73
N SER A 38 -1.93 11.59 11.65
CA SER A 38 -2.09 12.98 12.12
C SER A 38 -1.43 14.01 11.18
N VAL A 39 -0.53 13.54 10.30
CA VAL A 39 0.22 14.33 9.33
C VAL A 39 -0.45 14.24 7.97
N SER A 40 -0.66 15.40 7.32
CA SER A 40 -1.23 15.42 5.96
C SER A 40 -0.23 14.87 4.96
N SER A 41 -0.72 14.06 4.02
CA SER A 41 0.08 13.60 2.87
C SER A 41 0.13 14.61 1.73
N ILE A 42 -0.62 15.70 1.83
CA ILE A 42 -0.76 16.73 0.80
C ILE A 42 0.15 17.89 1.16
N GLU A 43 1.07 18.24 0.26
CA GLU A 43 1.96 19.41 0.41
C GLU A 43 1.16 20.70 0.66
N GLY A 44 1.64 21.54 1.57
CA GLY A 44 1.05 22.84 1.88
C GLY A 44 -0.09 22.81 2.90
N PHE A 45 -0.58 21.64 3.30
CA PHE A 45 -1.54 21.56 4.42
C PHE A 45 -0.80 21.56 5.76
N PRO A 46 -1.16 22.47 6.68
CA PRO A 46 -0.51 22.53 7.98
C PRO A 46 -0.83 21.26 8.77
N ASN A 47 0.18 20.72 9.45
CA ASN A 47 -0.01 19.66 10.43
C ASN A 47 -0.83 20.22 11.59
N SER A 48 -2.13 19.92 11.58
CA SER A 48 -3.09 20.46 12.55
C SER A 48 -2.89 19.90 13.97
N SER A 49 -2.22 18.75 14.08
CA SER A 49 -2.12 17.98 15.32
C SER A 49 -0.72 18.07 15.94
N LYS A 50 -0.63 18.48 17.21
CA LYS A 50 0.62 18.40 18.00
C LYS A 50 0.94 16.99 18.53
N ARG A 51 0.02 16.03 18.35
CA ARG A 51 0.11 14.67 18.86
C ARG A 51 0.06 13.69 17.71
N ARG A 52 1.07 12.82 17.61
CA ARG A 52 1.12 11.74 16.61
C ARG A 52 -0.08 10.80 16.76
N LEU A 53 -0.54 10.23 15.65
CA LEU A 53 -1.57 9.20 15.61
C LEU A 53 -1.11 8.11 14.64
N LEU A 54 -0.52 7.03 15.16
CA LEU A 54 0.00 5.96 14.31
C LEU A 54 -1.11 4.99 13.88
N LYS A 55 -1.17 4.73 12.57
CA LYS A 55 -1.82 3.57 11.98
C LYS A 55 -0.75 2.53 11.65
N LEU A 56 -0.91 1.33 12.21
CA LEU A 56 -0.04 0.18 12.01
C LEU A 56 -0.80 -0.92 11.27
N GLY A 57 -0.13 -1.55 10.31
CA GLY A 57 -0.51 -2.88 9.85
C GLY A 57 0.24 -3.92 10.69
N LEU A 58 -0.47 -4.91 11.23
CA LEU A 58 0.11 -5.99 12.02
C LEU A 58 -0.20 -7.34 11.38
N THR A 59 0.80 -8.19 11.22
CA THR A 59 0.65 -9.51 10.61
C THR A 59 1.28 -10.61 11.45
N ASP A 60 0.68 -11.79 11.45
CA ASP A 60 1.26 -13.03 11.96
C ASP A 60 1.99 -13.83 10.87
N GLY A 61 2.09 -13.28 9.65
CA GLY A 61 2.63 -13.93 8.46
C GLY A 61 1.56 -14.49 7.52
N HIS A 62 0.32 -14.63 7.98
CA HIS A 62 -0.79 -15.22 7.21
C HIS A 62 -1.94 -14.24 7.02
N ASN A 63 -2.37 -13.63 8.13
CA ASN A 63 -3.41 -12.63 8.19
C ASN A 63 -2.81 -11.27 8.55
N GLU A 64 -3.52 -10.21 8.20
CA GLU A 64 -3.15 -8.84 8.55
C GLU A 64 -4.33 -8.13 9.21
N ILE A 65 -4.04 -7.32 10.22
CA ILE A 65 -5.02 -6.51 10.94
C ILE A 65 -4.53 -5.07 11.06
N THR A 66 -5.46 -4.12 10.98
CA THR A 66 -5.16 -2.71 11.21
C THR A 66 -5.22 -2.39 12.70
N ALA A 67 -4.25 -1.63 13.18
CA ALA A 67 -4.19 -1.13 14.54
C ALA A 67 -3.97 0.39 14.57
N ILE A 68 -4.54 1.07 15.56
CA ILE A 68 -4.42 2.51 15.75
C ILE A 68 -3.89 2.79 17.15
N GLU A 69 -2.93 3.71 17.27
CA GLU A 69 -2.48 4.28 18.54
C GLU A 69 -3.61 5.11 19.18
N TYR A 70 -4.50 4.46 19.91
CA TYR A 70 -5.68 5.10 20.52
C TYR A 70 -5.29 6.01 21.69
N SER A 71 -4.24 5.63 22.43
CA SER A 71 -3.57 6.47 23.42
C SER A 71 -2.09 6.46 23.13
N HIS A 72 -1.37 7.55 23.40
CA HIS A 72 0.07 7.64 23.12
C HIS A 72 0.87 6.49 23.76
N ILE A 73 1.75 5.85 22.98
CA ILE A 73 2.57 4.69 23.37
C ILE A 73 4.06 5.07 23.27
N PRO A 74 4.68 5.58 24.34
CA PRO A 74 6.07 6.02 24.31
C PRO A 74 7.08 4.93 23.91
N SER A 75 6.75 3.66 24.12
CA SER A 75 7.60 2.51 23.74
C SER A 75 7.66 2.26 22.24
N ILE A 76 6.74 2.81 21.45
CA ILE A 76 6.81 2.80 19.99
C ILE A 76 7.55 4.07 19.56
N PRO A 77 8.75 3.98 18.96
CA PRO A 77 9.48 5.15 18.51
C PRO A 77 8.87 5.74 17.23
N ASN A 78 9.18 7.00 16.92
CA ASN A 78 8.62 7.69 15.75
C ASN A 78 9.11 7.12 14.41
N ASP A 79 10.30 6.52 14.42
CA ASP A 79 10.98 5.89 13.28
C ASP A 79 10.79 4.36 13.28
N VAL A 80 9.75 3.86 13.96
CA VAL A 80 9.40 2.44 13.88
C VAL A 80 9.17 2.04 12.42
N ALA A 81 9.90 1.02 11.98
CA ALA A 81 9.89 0.58 10.59
C ALA A 81 9.08 -0.72 10.41
N PRO A 82 8.52 -0.96 9.21
CA PRO A 82 8.04 -2.27 8.82
C PRO A 82 9.11 -3.36 9.07
N GLY A 83 8.66 -4.52 9.52
CA GLY A 83 9.50 -5.65 9.93
C GLY A 83 9.74 -5.76 11.44
N SER A 84 9.60 -4.67 12.18
CA SER A 84 9.70 -4.68 13.65
C SER A 84 8.65 -5.60 14.27
N LYS A 85 9.04 -6.31 15.33
CA LYS A 85 8.18 -7.23 16.07
C LYS A 85 7.56 -6.52 17.26
N VAL A 86 6.30 -6.81 17.49
CA VAL A 86 5.53 -6.36 18.63
C VAL A 86 4.83 -7.54 19.27
N ARG A 87 4.67 -7.45 20.58
CA ARG A 87 3.86 -8.38 21.36
C ARG A 87 2.57 -7.68 21.74
N LEU A 88 1.45 -8.27 21.34
CA LEU A 88 0.15 -7.89 21.83
C LEU A 88 -0.14 -8.68 23.10
N ASP A 89 -0.28 -7.97 24.22
CA ASP A 89 -0.57 -8.50 25.54
C ASP A 89 -2.04 -8.34 25.91
N ASN A 90 -2.50 -9.15 26.87
CA ASN A 90 -3.83 -9.03 27.47
C ASN A 90 -4.98 -9.13 26.44
N LYS A 91 -6.10 -8.47 26.71
CA LYS A 91 -7.23 -8.31 25.79
C LYS A 91 -7.13 -6.96 25.11
N ALA A 92 -6.68 -6.93 23.86
CA ALA A 92 -6.58 -5.69 23.11
C ALA A 92 -7.96 -5.31 22.54
N PRO A 93 -8.51 -4.12 22.85
CA PRO A 93 -9.83 -3.74 22.38
C PRO A 93 -9.89 -3.67 20.85
N LEU A 94 -11.02 -4.09 20.29
CA LEU A 94 -11.29 -4.09 18.86
C LEU A 94 -12.58 -3.30 18.60
N HIS A 95 -12.50 -2.31 17.70
CA HIS A 95 -13.66 -1.56 17.22
C HIS A 95 -13.68 -1.59 15.70
N ASN A 96 -14.75 -2.10 15.11
CA ASN A 96 -14.92 -2.21 13.64
C ASN A 96 -13.70 -2.84 12.96
N CYS A 97 -13.20 -3.95 13.52
CA CYS A 97 -12.00 -4.66 13.06
C CYS A 97 -10.67 -3.88 13.16
N ILE A 98 -10.65 -2.76 13.88
CA ILE A 98 -9.44 -1.97 14.18
C ILE A 98 -9.03 -2.22 15.63
N VAL A 99 -7.77 -2.61 15.84
CA VAL A 99 -7.22 -2.79 17.19
C VAL A 99 -6.89 -1.41 17.78
N CYS A 100 -7.47 -1.09 18.93
CA CYS A 100 -7.21 0.15 19.65
C CYS A 100 -6.04 -0.05 20.63
N LEU A 101 -4.84 0.34 20.20
CA LEU A 101 -3.62 0.15 20.96
C LEU A 101 -3.48 1.16 22.09
N ASN A 102 -2.96 0.68 23.22
CA ASN A 102 -2.56 1.47 24.37
C ASN A 102 -1.29 0.88 25.00
N PRO A 103 -0.56 1.62 25.86
CA PRO A 103 0.70 1.14 26.44
C PRO A 103 0.59 -0.18 27.24
N LYS A 104 -0.60 -0.59 27.67
CA LYS A 104 -0.81 -1.81 28.47
C LYS A 104 -1.03 -3.07 27.64
N VAL A 105 -1.32 -2.91 26.34
CA VAL A 105 -1.67 -4.04 25.45
C VAL A 105 -0.62 -4.29 24.39
N ILE A 106 0.39 -3.43 24.24
CA ILE A 106 1.44 -3.61 23.23
C ILE A 106 2.82 -3.29 23.77
N THR A 107 3.77 -4.18 23.46
CA THR A 107 5.18 -4.03 23.77
C THR A 107 5.99 -4.19 22.49
N VAL A 108 6.92 -3.27 22.23
CA VAL A 108 7.86 -3.40 21.11
C VAL A 108 8.96 -4.37 21.52
N ILE A 109 9.16 -5.42 20.71
CA ILE A 109 10.27 -6.36 20.86
C ILE A 109 11.46 -5.92 20.01
N GLY A 110 11.19 -5.26 18.89
CA GLY A 110 12.21 -4.78 17.95
C GLY A 110 12.50 -5.79 16.85
N GLY A 111 13.76 -5.85 16.42
CA GLY A 111 14.17 -6.67 15.27
C GLY A 111 13.83 -6.05 13.92
N ILE A 112 14.49 -6.56 12.87
CA ILE A 112 14.47 -5.99 11.53
C ILE A 112 14.17 -7.09 10.49
N VAL A 113 13.45 -6.70 9.45
CA VAL A 113 13.32 -7.46 8.20
C VAL A 113 14.01 -6.64 7.12
N GLN A 114 15.18 -7.10 6.68
CA GLN A 114 16.10 -6.29 5.86
C GLN A 114 15.42 -5.72 4.62
N SER A 115 14.72 -6.56 3.85
CA SER A 115 14.02 -6.14 2.63
C SER A 115 12.98 -5.05 2.87
N LEU A 116 12.13 -5.22 3.90
CA LEU A 116 11.11 -4.23 4.26
C LEU A 116 11.72 -2.93 4.78
N HIS A 117 12.83 -3.02 5.52
CA HIS A 117 13.52 -1.87 6.06
C HIS A 117 14.20 -1.06 4.95
N GLU A 118 14.89 -1.71 4.02
CA GLU A 118 15.51 -1.06 2.86
C GLU A 118 14.47 -0.34 1.98
N GLU A 119 13.35 -1.01 1.67
CA GLU A 119 12.25 -0.40 0.94
C GLU A 119 11.67 0.80 1.68
N TRP A 120 11.44 0.66 2.98
CA TRP A 120 10.93 1.75 3.81
C TRP A 120 11.90 2.95 3.84
N GLN A 121 13.21 2.71 4.00
CA GLN A 121 14.22 3.76 3.97
C GLN A 121 14.25 4.49 2.63
N MET A 122 14.14 3.77 1.51
CA MET A 122 14.04 4.39 0.19
C MET A 122 12.77 5.25 0.09
N ASN A 123 11.62 4.73 0.52
CA ASN A 123 10.36 5.46 0.49
C ASN A 123 10.40 6.73 1.35
N GLN A 124 11.03 6.69 2.53
CA GLN A 124 11.23 7.88 3.35
C GLN A 124 12.11 8.92 2.63
N LYS A 125 13.25 8.48 2.07
CA LYS A 125 14.21 9.34 1.36
C LYS A 125 13.59 10.05 0.15
N TYR A 126 12.67 9.39 -0.54
CA TYR A 126 12.05 9.91 -1.77
C TYR A 126 10.61 10.43 -1.60
N SER A 127 10.05 10.41 -0.38
CA SER A 127 8.66 10.81 -0.11
C SER A 127 8.33 12.26 -0.48
N GLY A 128 9.32 13.17 -0.43
CA GLY A 128 9.18 14.59 -0.80
C GLY A 128 9.43 14.90 -2.28
N PHE A 129 9.78 13.91 -3.11
CA PHE A 129 9.92 14.12 -4.55
C PHE A 129 8.56 14.05 -5.22
N SER A 130 7.81 15.15 -5.11
CA SER A 130 6.52 15.32 -5.78
C SER A 130 6.72 15.29 -7.30
N ARG A 131 5.96 14.45 -8.02
CA ARG A 131 6.03 14.39 -9.51
C ARG A 131 5.75 15.74 -10.19
N SER A 132 5.14 16.67 -9.47
CA SER A 132 4.90 18.06 -9.89
C SER A 132 6.15 18.94 -9.85
N SER A 133 7.10 18.72 -8.93
CA SER A 133 8.33 19.53 -8.86
C SER A 133 9.29 19.23 -10.01
N LEU A 134 9.21 18.03 -10.60
CA LEU A 134 9.90 17.68 -11.85
C LEU A 134 9.28 18.32 -13.11
N ARG A 135 8.06 18.86 -13.02
CA ARG A 135 7.42 19.56 -14.14
C ARG A 135 7.76 21.05 -14.19
N LEU A 136 8.19 21.65 -13.06
CA LEU A 136 8.49 23.08 -13.02
C LEU A 136 9.82 23.45 -13.70
N SER A 137 10.71 22.49 -13.98
CA SER A 137 11.98 22.74 -14.67
C SER A 137 11.92 22.55 -16.19
N GLN A 138 10.73 22.34 -16.78
CA GLN A 138 10.60 22.10 -18.22
C GLN A 138 9.87 23.23 -18.94
N GLU A 139 10.47 24.42 -18.90
CA GLU A 139 10.48 25.33 -20.06
C GLU A 139 11.71 25.03 -20.93
N THR A 140 11.91 23.77 -21.35
CA THR A 140 12.76 23.47 -22.50
C THR A 140 12.21 22.24 -23.24
N ASP A 141 11.99 22.46 -24.52
CA ASP A 141 11.19 21.69 -25.48
C ASP A 141 11.81 20.35 -25.91
N ASN A 142 12.54 19.60 -25.05
CA ASN A 142 13.33 18.45 -25.56
C ASN A 142 13.66 17.30 -24.59
N GLY A 143 12.93 17.11 -23.48
CA GLY A 143 13.32 16.12 -22.45
C GLY A 143 12.21 15.21 -21.92
N GLY A 144 11.05 15.17 -22.57
CA GLY A 144 9.93 14.31 -22.14
C GLY A 144 10.16 12.84 -22.49
N PRO A 145 9.52 11.88 -21.79
CA PRO A 145 9.46 10.50 -22.25
C PRO A 145 8.95 10.47 -23.69
N PRO A 146 9.49 9.58 -24.55
CA PRO A 146 9.16 9.58 -25.96
C PRO A 146 7.65 9.42 -26.16
N PRO A 147 7.08 10.07 -27.20
CA PRO A 147 5.66 9.95 -27.49
C PRO A 147 5.29 8.49 -27.77
N PHE A 148 4.13 8.06 -27.29
CA PHE A 148 3.63 6.72 -27.59
C PHE A 148 3.36 6.59 -29.09
N GLU A 149 4.02 5.64 -29.73
CA GLU A 149 3.76 5.29 -31.11
C GLU A 149 2.64 4.24 -31.18
N LYS A 150 1.63 4.49 -32.03
CA LYS A 150 0.48 3.59 -32.16
C LYS A 150 0.88 2.31 -32.90
N LEU A 151 0.59 1.15 -32.32
CA LEU A 151 0.77 -0.15 -32.97
C LEU A 151 -0.13 -0.26 -34.21
N GLN A 152 0.46 -0.22 -35.40
CA GLN A 152 -0.26 -0.37 -36.66
C GLN A 152 -0.48 -1.85 -36.98
N ILE A 153 -1.60 -2.40 -36.52
CA ILE A 153 -2.02 -3.76 -36.92
C ILE A 153 -2.72 -3.63 -38.28
N GLY A 154 -1.99 -3.94 -39.36
CA GLY A 154 -2.55 -3.93 -40.71
C GLY A 154 -3.66 -4.97 -40.85
N ALA A 155 -4.89 -4.52 -41.12
CA ALA A 155 -5.97 -5.43 -41.51
C ALA A 155 -5.68 -6.00 -42.92
N PRO A 156 -5.86 -7.31 -43.16
CA PRO A 156 -5.64 -7.88 -44.48
C PRO A 156 -6.66 -7.33 -45.47
N SER A 157 -6.16 -6.64 -46.50
CA SER A 157 -6.97 -6.06 -47.58
C SER A 157 -7.65 -7.18 -48.39
N ARG A 158 -8.97 -7.27 -48.28
CA ARG A 158 -9.79 -8.09 -49.19
C ARG A 158 -9.88 -7.37 -50.53
N ARG A 159 -9.10 -7.81 -51.53
CA ARG A 159 -9.26 -7.40 -52.92
C ARG A 159 -10.62 -7.87 -53.44
N SER A 160 -11.52 -6.94 -53.71
CA SER A 160 -12.74 -7.21 -54.50
C SER A 160 -12.43 -7.02 -55.98
N SER A 161 -12.33 -8.12 -56.71
CA SER A 161 -12.23 -8.14 -58.17
C SER A 161 -13.61 -7.91 -58.79
N ARG A 162 -13.86 -6.71 -59.33
CA ARG A 162 -14.99 -6.49 -60.24
C ARG A 162 -14.59 -6.96 -61.64
N GLN A 163 -15.00 -8.18 -62.01
CA GLN A 163 -14.96 -8.63 -63.40
C GLN A 163 -16.08 -7.93 -64.20
N ALA A 164 -15.70 -7.30 -65.31
CA ALA A 164 -16.60 -6.79 -66.33
C ALA A 164 -17.20 -7.97 -67.10
N ILE A 165 -18.53 -8.03 -67.20
CA ILE A 165 -19.23 -8.92 -68.13
C ILE A 165 -19.80 -8.07 -69.26
N ARG A 166 -19.25 -8.28 -70.45
CA ARG A 166 -19.87 -7.91 -71.74
C ARG A 166 -21.00 -8.89 -72.03
N SER A 167 -22.16 -8.39 -72.46
CA SER A 167 -23.06 -9.14 -73.34
C SER A 167 -23.72 -8.19 -74.33
N GLY A 168 -23.60 -8.52 -75.61
CA GLY A 168 -24.41 -7.97 -76.68
C GLY A 168 -25.51 -8.95 -77.11
N LEU A 169 -26.29 -8.53 -78.12
CA LEU A 169 -27.43 -9.17 -78.81
C LEU A 169 -28.80 -8.78 -78.20
N SER A 170 -29.88 -8.47 -78.94
CA SER A 170 -30.16 -8.19 -80.36
C SER A 170 -31.67 -7.81 -80.45
N SER A 171 -32.03 -7.03 -81.48
CA SER A 171 -33.35 -6.91 -82.16
C SER A 171 -34.64 -6.49 -81.40
N ARG A 172 -35.18 -5.32 -81.76
CA ARG A 172 -36.21 -5.14 -82.80
C ARG A 172 -36.28 -3.68 -83.23
#